data_AF-A0A915Q6D8-F1
#
_entry.id   AF-A0A915Q6D8-F1
#
_cell.length_a   1.000
_cell.length_b   1.000
_cell.length_c   1.000
_cell.angle_alpha   90.00
_cell.angle_beta   90.00
_cell.angle_gamma   90.00
#
_symmetry.space_group_name_H-M   'P 1'
#
loop_
_entity.id
_entity.type
_entity.pdbx_description
1 polymer ?
#
loop_
_entity_poly.entity_id
_entity_poly.type
_entity_poly.pdbx_seq_one_letter_code
_entity_poly.pdbx_strand_id
1 'polypeptide(L)'
;MIVSWDPPAIDQRNGNITYYQAVLTPLQPSEEKIIRNVTNGRSIVYDASLPKAYTFKVAAATMKGIGPYSPVLSIDPYPAGKPEKL
;
A
#
# COMPACT_ATOMS: atom_id res chain seq x y z
N MET A 1 6.60 3.70 -9.29
CA MET A 1 6.95 2.48 -8.52
C MET A 1 5.81 1.46 -8.58
N ILE A 2 6.11 0.18 -8.33
CA ILE A 2 5.09 -0.88 -8.23
C ILE A 2 5.11 -1.43 -6.81
N VAL A 3 3.94 -1.57 -6.19
CA VAL A 3 3.77 -2.27 -4.91
C VAL A 3 2.85 -3.46 -5.15
N SER A 4 3.25 -4.62 -4.65
CA SER A 4 2.47 -5.85 -4.74
C SER A 4 2.38 -6.53 -3.37
N TRP A 5 1.38 -7.39 -3.21
CA TRP A 5 1.12 -8.10 -1.96
C TRP A 5 0.63 -9.52 -2.23
N ASP A 6 0.78 -10.38 -1.23
CA ASP A 6 0.19 -11.71 -1.24
C ASP A 6 -1.21 -11.70 -0.63
N PRO A 7 -2.10 -12.60 -1.08
CA PRO A 7 -3.39 -12.75 -0.46
C PRO A 7 -3.25 -13.35 0.96
N PRO A 8 -4.15 -13.03 1.91
CA PRO A 8 -4.21 -13.69 3.21
C PRO A 8 -4.31 -15.22 3.08
N ALA A 9 -3.86 -15.97 4.08
CA ALA A 9 -4.00 -17.43 4.10
C ALA A 9 -5.47 -17.86 4.02
N ILE A 10 -5.78 -18.99 3.37
CA ILE A 10 -7.18 -19.39 3.08
C ILE A 10 -8.00 -19.55 4.38
N ASP A 11 -7.39 -20.11 5.41
CA ASP A 11 -7.96 -20.29 6.75
C ASP A 11 -8.24 -18.97 7.48
N GLN A 12 -7.56 -17.89 7.09
CA GLN A 12 -7.79 -16.54 7.62
C GLN A 12 -8.82 -15.75 6.80
N ARG A 13 -9.25 -16.27 5.64
CA ARG A 13 -10.27 -15.63 4.81
C ARG A 13 -11.66 -16.00 5.32
N ASN A 14 -12.32 -15.04 5.97
CA ASN A 14 -13.72 -15.18 6.41
C ASN A 14 -14.74 -14.99 5.26
N GLY A 15 -14.44 -15.50 4.07
CA GLY A 15 -15.23 -15.36 2.84
C GLY A 15 -14.36 -15.11 1.60
N ASN A 16 -15.01 -15.09 0.42
CA ASN A 16 -14.30 -14.78 -0.82
C ASN A 16 -13.85 -13.32 -0.86
N ILE A 17 -12.60 -13.09 -1.25
CA ILE A 17 -12.05 -11.74 -1.42
C ILE A 17 -12.64 -11.15 -2.70
N THR A 18 -13.27 -9.99 -2.58
CA THR A 18 -13.90 -9.27 -3.70
C THR A 18 -13.03 -8.15 -4.23
N TYR A 19 -12.23 -7.51 -3.36
CA TYR A 19 -11.21 -6.53 -3.74
C TYR A 19 -10.17 -6.35 -2.62
N TYR A 20 -9.10 -5.64 -2.93
CA TYR A 20 -8.14 -5.13 -1.96
C TYR A 20 -8.22 -3.61 -1.88
N GLN A 21 -8.15 -3.06 -0.67
CA GLN A 21 -7.99 -1.61 -0.47
C GLN A 21 -6.53 -1.33 -0.13
N ALA A 22 -5.83 -0.71 -1.07
CA ALA A 22 -4.48 -0.22 -0.90
C ALA A 22 -4.49 1.23 -0.43
N VAL A 23 -3.70 1.53 0.60
CA VAL A 23 -3.54 2.88 1.14
C VAL A 23 -2.06 3.23 1.12
N LEU A 24 -1.74 4.32 0.42
CA LEU A 24 -0.42 4.91 0.38
C LEU A 24 -0.49 6.30 1.01
N THR A 25 0.22 6.51 2.12
CA THR A 25 0.23 7.78 2.84
C THR A 25 1.61 8.41 2.71
N PRO A 26 1.75 9.59 2.07
CA PRO A 26 2.98 10.36 2.08
C PRO A 26 3.42 10.66 3.53
N LEU A 27 4.73 10.65 3.81
CA LEU A 27 5.24 11.07 5.12
C LEU A 27 5.16 12.60 5.31
N GLN A 28 4.96 13.36 4.23
CA GLN A 28 4.78 14.81 4.28
C GLN A 28 3.33 15.14 4.69
N PRO A 29 3.10 15.85 5.82
CA PRO A 29 1.76 16.08 6.36
C PRO A 29 0.81 16.89 5.47
N SER A 30 1.37 17.67 4.54
CA SER A 30 0.60 18.49 3.60
C SER A 30 0.03 17.71 2.41
N GLU A 31 0.44 16.45 2.24
CA GLU A 31 -0.01 15.62 1.12
C GLU A 31 -1.05 14.60 1.57
N GLU A 32 -2.10 14.45 0.77
CA GLU A 32 -3.19 13.53 1.07
C GLU A 32 -2.79 12.08 0.83
N LYS A 33 -3.38 11.17 1.62
CA LYS A 33 -3.26 9.73 1.38
C LYS A 33 -3.98 9.34 0.09
N ILE A 34 -3.39 8.41 -0.63
CA ILE A 34 -3.95 7.83 -1.84
C ILE A 34 -4.60 6.49 -1.49
N ILE A 35 -5.88 6.33 -1.82
CA ILE A 35 -6.64 5.10 -1.61
C ILE A 35 -7.00 4.50 -2.97
N ARG A 36 -6.73 3.21 -3.17
CA ARG A 36 -7.10 2.47 -4.39
C ARG A 36 -7.77 1.15 -4.05
N ASN A 37 -8.91 0.88 -4.68
CA ASN A 37 -9.56 -0.42 -4.66
C ASN A 37 -9.12 -1.23 -5.88
N VAL A 38 -8.66 -2.45 -5.64
CA VAL A 38 -8.08 -3.34 -6.66
C VAL A 38 -8.91 -4.61 -6.67
N THR A 39 -9.75 -4.75 -7.70
CA THR A 39 -10.63 -5.91 -7.90
C THR A 39 -9.91 -7.04 -8.64
N ASN A 40 -9.04 -6.68 -9.58
CA ASN A 40 -8.30 -7.63 -10.41
C ASN A 40 -6.80 -7.47 -10.16
N GLY A 41 -6.17 -8.49 -9.58
CA GLY A 41 -4.74 -8.51 -9.30
C GLY A 41 -4.41 -8.19 -7.85
N ARG A 42 -3.10 -8.05 -7.59
CA ARG A 42 -2.52 -7.90 -6.25
C ARG A 42 -1.39 -6.88 -6.23
N SER A 43 -1.53 -5.86 -7.07
CA SER A 43 -0.52 -4.84 -7.25
C SER A 43 -1.13 -3.53 -7.70
N ILE A 44 -0.40 -2.45 -7.46
CA ILE A 44 -0.70 -1.11 -7.94
C ILE A 44 0.57 -0.43 -8.43
N VAL A 45 0.37 0.43 -9.40
CA VAL A 45 1.40 1.35 -9.90
C VAL A 45 1.10 2.73 -9.33
N TYR A 46 2.10 3.33 -8.71
CA TYR A 46 2.06 4.72 -8.29
C TYR A 46 3.07 5.51 -9.11
N ASP A 47 2.68 6.70 -9.54
CA ASP A 47 3.63 7.67 -10.07
C ASP A 47 4.56 8.10 -8.94
N ALA A 48 5.86 7.95 -9.17
CA ALA A 48 6.92 8.31 -8.24
C ALA A 48 7.83 9.37 -8.89
N SER A 49 7.23 10.26 -9.69
CA SER A 49 7.89 11.34 -10.42
C SER A 49 8.77 12.23 -9.54
N LEU A 50 8.48 12.32 -8.24
CA LEU A 50 9.36 12.93 -7.25
C LEU A 50 9.70 11.90 -6.15
N PRO A 51 10.98 11.78 -5.75
CA PRO A 51 11.40 10.90 -4.66
C PRO A 51 10.82 11.39 -3.33
N LYS A 52 9.76 10.71 -2.88
CA LYS A 52 9.07 10.96 -1.61
C LYS A 52 8.98 9.67 -0.80
N ALA A 53 9.08 9.78 0.51
CA ALA A 53 8.85 8.66 1.41
C ALA A 53 7.35 8.45 1.61
N TYR A 54 6.93 7.18 1.65
CA TYR A 54 5.55 6.77 1.86
C TYR A 54 5.44 5.68 2.91
N THR A 55 4.26 5.57 3.51
CA THR A 55 3.83 4.34 4.17
C THR A 55 2.77 3.65 3.31
N PHE A 56 2.81 2.33 3.27
CA PHE A 56 1.87 1.50 2.54
C PHE A 56 1.21 0.49 3.48
N LYS A 57 -0.10 0.29 3.31
CA LYS A 57 -0.83 -0.83 3.91
C LYS A 57 -1.94 -1.28 2.98
N VAL A 58 -2.32 -2.55 3.08
CA VAL A 58 -3.39 -3.14 2.28
C VAL A 58 -4.32 -3.97 3.14
N ALA A 59 -5.62 -3.94 2.83
CA ALA A 59 -6.62 -4.80 3.45
C ALA A 59 -7.37 -5.60 2.38
N ALA A 60 -7.64 -6.87 2.64
CA ALA A 60 -8.56 -7.66 1.84
C ALA A 60 -10.01 -7.32 2.24
N ALA A 61 -10.90 -7.21 1.26
CA ALA A 61 -12.32 -7.00 1.47
C ALA A 61 -13.12 -8.20 0.94
N THR A 62 -14.19 -8.54 1.64
CA THR A 62 -15.18 -9.53 1.23
C THR A 62 -16.53 -8.84 1.04
N MET A 63 -17.58 -9.59 0.68
CA MET A 63 -18.95 -9.06 0.69
C MET A 63 -19.41 -8.54 2.06
N LYS A 64 -18.77 -8.97 3.16
CA LYS A 64 -19.06 -8.49 4.51
C LYS A 64 -18.36 -7.16 4.85
N GLY A 65 -17.40 -6.72 4.03
CA GLY A 65 -16.63 -5.50 4.25
C GLY A 65 -15.12 -5.70 4.26
N ILE A 66 -14.42 -4.64 4.64
CA ILE A 66 -12.95 -4.57 4.70
C ILE A 66 -12.45 -5.28 5.96
N GLY A 67 -11.49 -6.19 5.78
CA GLY A 67 -10.79 -6.87 6.87
C GLY A 67 -9.69 -6.03 7.52
N PRO A 68 -8.85 -6.63 8.38
CA PRO A 68 -7.72 -5.93 8.97
C PRO A 68 -6.70 -5.53 7.90
N TYR A 69 -6.04 -4.40 8.13
CA TYR A 69 -4.90 -3.97 7.31
C TYR A 69 -3.65 -4.81 7.63
N SER A 70 -2.81 -4.99 6.62
CA SER A 70 -1.45 -5.47 6.79
C SER A 70 -0.66 -4.58 7.76
N PRO A 71 0.46 -5.10 8.32
CA PRO A 71 1.50 -4.24 8.87
C PRO A 71 1.89 -3.13 7.88
N VAL A 72 2.33 -2.00 8.42
CA VAL A 72 2.75 -0.86 7.61
C VAL A 72 4.11 -1.13 7.00
N LEU A 73 4.21 -0.99 5.68
CA LEU A 73 5.46 -1.00 4.95
C LEU A 73 5.93 0.44 4.74
N SER A 74 7.13 0.77 5.22
CA SER A 74 7.79 2.05 4.93
C SER A 74 8.55 1.97 3.61
N ILE A 75 8.32 2.93 2.73
CA ILE A 75 8.97 3.06 1.42
C ILE A 75 9.80 4.34 1.47
N ASP A 76 11.12 4.19 1.54
CA ASP A 76 12.07 5.30 1.46
C ASP A 76 12.75 5.30 0.08
N PRO A 77 12.61 6.36 -0.72
CA PRO A 77 13.30 6.49 -2.00
C PRO A 77 14.83 6.67 -1.84
N TYR A 78 15.32 6.94 -0.63
CA TYR A 78 16.74 7.15 -0.32
C TYR A 78 17.25 6.12 0.70
N PRO A 79 17.61 4.90 0.26
CA PRO A 79 18.18 3.90 1.16
C PRO A 79 19.51 4.42 1.75
N ALA A 80 19.52 4.71 3.06
CA ALA A 80 20.68 5.00 3.92
C ALA A 80 21.93 5.56 3.19
N GLY A 81 21.79 6.75 2.62
CA GLY A 81 22.85 7.43 1.88
C GLY A 81 22.31 8.72 1.30
N LYS A 82 22.06 9.71 2.16
CA LYS A 82 21.66 11.05 1.71
C LYS A 82 22.75 11.59 0.76
N PRO A 83 22.40 12.25 -0.37
CA PRO A 83 23.34 13.20 -0.95
C PRO A 83 23.52 14.32 0.08
N GLU A 84 24.73 14.46 0.61
CA GLU A 84 25.14 15.68 1.31
C GLU A 84 24.84 16.86 0.37
N LYS A 85 23.97 17.77 0.80
CA LYS A 85 23.85 19.05 0.12
C LYS A 85 25.17 19.80 0.37
N LEU A 86 25.99 19.93 -0.67
CA LEU A 86 27.04 20.94 -0.81
C LEU A 86 26.45 22.34 -0.77
#